data_AF-A0A9D9SGG9-F1
#
_entry.id   AF-A0A9D9SGG9-F1
#
_cell.length_a   1.000
_cell.length_b   1.000
_cell.length_c   1.000
_cell.angle_alpha   90.00
_cell.angle_beta   90.00
_cell.angle_gamma   90.00
#
_symmetry.space_group_name_H-M   'P 1'
#
loop_
_entity.id
_entity.type
_entity.pdbx_description
1 polymer ?
#
loop_
_entity_poly.entity_id
_entity_poly.type
_entity_poly.pdbx_seq_one_letter_code
_entity_poly.pdbx_strand_id
1 'polypeptide(L)'
;MKPITRIEQSLAAAIASGEEEGCPPKLAGAIRHAVFPGGARIRPQLCLAVAQACGDDDPLLSEATATAIELLHCASLVHDDLPCFDDA
;
A
#
# COMPACT_ATOMS: atom_id res chain seq x y z
N MET A 1 -7.38 6.40 16.50
CA MET A 1 -7.31 5.17 15.68
C MET A 1 -5.85 4.72 15.61
N LYS A 2 -5.54 3.41 15.62
CA LYS A 2 -4.14 2.95 15.51
C LYS A 2 -3.60 3.30 14.10
N PRO A 3 -2.33 3.72 13.94
CA PRO A 3 -1.75 4.08 12.65
C PRO A 3 -1.95 3.00 11.58
N ILE A 4 -1.79 1.74 11.96
CA ILE A 4 -1.98 0.60 11.05
C ILE A 4 -3.41 0.53 10.47
N THR A 5 -4.44 0.88 11.25
CA THR A 5 -5.83 0.88 10.77
C THR A 5 -6.07 1.99 9.73
N ARG A 6 -5.44 3.17 9.90
CA ARG A 6 -5.50 4.26 8.90
C ARG A 6 -4.85 3.83 7.58
N ILE A 7 -3.68 3.20 7.67
CA ILE A 7 -2.93 2.71 6.52
C ILE A 7 -3.75 1.67 5.73
N GLU A 8 -4.32 0.67 6.40
CA GLU A 8 -5.16 -0.34 5.74
C GLU A 8 -6.40 0.27 5.05
N GLN A 9 -7.05 1.25 5.68
CA GLN A 9 -8.18 1.95 5.07
C GLN A 9 -7.77 2.76 3.85
N SER A 10 -6.64 3.46 3.91
CA SER A 10 -6.13 4.24 2.78
C SER A 10 -5.71 3.35 1.61
N LEU A 11 -5.07 2.21 1.86
CA LEU A 11 -4.77 1.19 0.84
C LEU A 11 -6.03 0.63 0.20
N ALA A 12 -7.05 0.29 0.99
CA ALA A 12 -8.32 -0.21 0.48
C ALA A 12 -9.02 0.82 -0.41
N ALA A 13 -9.03 2.10 -0.01
CA ALA A 13 -9.60 3.18 -0.81
C ALA A 13 -8.82 3.39 -2.12
N ALA A 14 -7.48 3.39 -2.07
CA ALA A 14 -6.63 3.53 -3.25
C ALA A 14 -6.86 2.41 -4.26
N ILE A 15 -6.92 1.15 -3.81
CA ILE A 15 -7.16 0.01 -4.70
C ILE A 15 -8.58 0.05 -5.28
N ALA A 16 -9.58 0.37 -4.47
CA ALA A 16 -10.97 0.48 -4.95
C ALA A 16 -11.11 1.52 -6.08
N SER A 17 -10.34 2.60 -6.04
CA SER A 17 -10.32 3.61 -7.12
C SER A 17 -9.72 3.11 -8.44
N GLY A 18 -8.84 2.09 -8.38
CA GLY A 18 -8.24 1.47 -9.57
C GLY A 18 -9.06 0.32 -10.15
N GLU A 19 -10.17 -0.05 -9.51
CA GLU A 19 -11.04 -1.17 -9.89
C GLU A 19 -12.34 -0.70 -10.55
N GLU A 20 -12.36 0.54 -11.03
CA GLU A 20 -13.48 1.12 -11.77
C GLU A 20 -13.76 0.37 -13.08
N GLU A 21 -14.86 0.76 -13.73
CA GLU A 21 -15.39 0.11 -14.92
C GLU A 21 -14.33 0.02 -16.04
N GLY A 22 -13.95 -1.22 -16.38
CA GLY A 22 -12.89 -1.50 -17.35
C GLY A 22 -11.67 -2.25 -16.77
N CYS A 23 -11.53 -2.35 -15.45
CA CYS A 23 -10.44 -3.12 -14.84
C CYS A 23 -10.63 -4.64 -15.05
N PRO A 24 -9.64 -5.37 -15.62
CA PRO A 24 -9.75 -6.81 -15.80
C PRO A 24 -9.90 -7.55 -14.46
N PRO A 25 -10.91 -8.44 -14.28
CA PRO A 25 -11.17 -9.09 -12.98
C PRO A 25 -9.98 -9.87 -12.42
N LYS A 26 -9.16 -10.48 -13.29
CA LYS A 26 -7.94 -11.19 -12.88
C LYS A 26 -6.87 -10.25 -12.31
N LEU A 27 -6.72 -9.06 -12.91
CA LEU A 27 -5.76 -8.06 -12.45
C LEU A 27 -6.20 -7.47 -11.11
N ALA A 28 -7.48 -7.11 -10.98
CA ALA A 28 -8.05 -6.64 -9.71
C ALA A 28 -7.84 -7.66 -8.58
N GLY A 29 -8.12 -8.94 -8.84
CA GLY A 29 -7.85 -10.03 -7.90
C GLY A 29 -6.37 -10.16 -7.52
N ALA A 30 -5.46 -10.06 -8.50
CA ALA A 30 -4.02 -10.15 -8.26
C ALA A 30 -3.49 -8.98 -7.42
N ILE A 31 -3.93 -7.75 -7.68
CA ILE A 31 -3.54 -6.56 -6.90
C ILE A 31 -4.00 -6.71 -5.44
N ARG A 32 -5.26 -7.11 -5.23
CA ARG A 32 -5.77 -7.35 -3.87
C ARG A 32 -4.99 -8.45 -3.15
N HIS A 33 -4.67 -9.53 -3.86
CA HIS A 33 -3.89 -10.63 -3.31
C HIS A 33 -2.48 -10.19 -2.90
N ALA A 34 -1.81 -9.36 -3.71
CA ALA A 34 -0.49 -8.83 -3.40
C ALA A 34 -0.50 -7.86 -2.21
N VAL A 35 -1.55 -7.05 -2.08
CA VAL A 35 -1.57 -5.96 -1.08
C VAL A 35 -2.16 -6.37 0.27
N PHE A 36 -3.12 -7.30 0.32
CA PHE A 36 -3.82 -7.68 1.55
C PHE A 36 -3.53 -9.09 2.15
N PRO A 37 -2.37 -9.74 1.95
CA PRO A 37 -2.05 -10.96 2.68
C PRO A 37 -1.68 -10.69 4.15
N GLY A 38 -1.50 -9.41 4.52
CA GLY A 38 -1.06 -8.94 5.84
C GLY A 38 0.27 -8.21 5.75
N GLY A 39 0.96 -8.05 6.88
CA GLY A 39 2.27 -7.42 6.94
C GLY A 39 2.39 -6.43 8.09
N ALA A 40 3.64 -6.16 8.49
CA ALA A 40 3.91 -5.22 9.58
C ALA A 40 3.75 -3.75 9.15
N ARG A 41 3.57 -3.45 7.86
CA ARG A 41 3.38 -2.08 7.32
C ARG A 41 4.44 -1.10 7.82
N ILE A 42 5.71 -1.53 7.88
CA ILE A 42 6.78 -0.75 8.52
C ILE A 42 7.04 0.55 7.75
N ARG A 43 7.11 0.48 6.41
CA ARG A 43 7.40 1.63 5.54
C ARG A 43 6.38 2.77 5.67
N PRO A 44 5.06 2.53 5.51
CA PRO A 44 4.05 3.57 5.70
C PRO A 44 3.99 4.07 7.15
N GLN A 45 4.22 3.21 8.14
CA GLN A 45 4.26 3.66 9.54
C GLN A 45 5.43 4.61 9.82
N LEU A 46 6.62 4.34 9.26
CA LEU A 46 7.77 5.24 9.37
C LEU A 46 7.50 6.57 8.65
N CYS A 47 6.88 6.54 7.48
CA CYS A 47 6.49 7.76 6.75
C CYS A 47 5.58 8.65 7.61
N LEU A 48 4.51 8.08 8.17
CA LEU A 48 3.59 8.83 9.04
C LEU A 48 4.25 9.29 10.34
N ALA A 49 5.13 8.49 10.93
CA ALA A 49 5.85 8.89 12.14
C ALA A 49 6.77 10.09 11.90
N VAL A 50 7.45 10.14 10.75
CA VAL A 50 8.29 11.28 10.35
C VAL A 50 7.43 12.51 10.05
N ALA A 51 6.34 12.35 9.31
CA ALA A 51 5.41 13.46 9.05
C ALA A 51 4.91 14.09 10.35
N GLN A 52 4.47 13.25 11.31
CA GLN A 52 4.06 13.68 12.65
C GLN A 52 5.18 14.39 13.42
N ALA A 53 6.40 13.87 13.38
CA ALA A 53 7.55 14.51 14.03
C ALA A 53 7.89 15.89 13.43
N CYS A 54 7.56 16.10 12.16
CA CYS A 54 7.73 17.37 11.44
C CYS A 54 6.51 18.31 11.52
N GLY A 55 5.43 17.91 12.21
CA GLY A 55 4.25 18.74 12.45
C GLY A 55 3.01 18.41 11.61
N ASP A 56 3.12 17.56 10.58
CA ASP A 56 2.03 17.02 9.74
C ASP A 56 0.91 18.04 9.43
N ASP A 57 1.25 19.09 8.70
CA ASP A 57 0.34 20.19 8.33
C ASP A 57 -0.70 19.79 7.27
N ASP A 58 -0.44 18.72 6.52
CA ASP A 58 -1.40 18.07 5.62
C ASP A 58 -1.46 16.53 5.84
N PRO A 59 -2.35 16.07 6.75
CA PRO A 59 -2.50 14.65 7.05
C PRO A 59 -3.01 13.80 5.87
N LEU A 60 -3.72 14.40 4.90
CA LEU A 60 -4.19 13.66 3.73
C LEU A 60 -3.03 13.38 2.77
N LEU A 61 -2.14 14.36 2.60
CA LEU A 61 -0.92 14.19 1.82
C LEU A 61 0.02 13.14 2.44
N SER A 62 0.22 13.18 3.76
CA SER A 62 1.08 12.20 4.44
C SER A 62 0.49 10.78 4.37
N GLU A 63 -0.83 10.63 4.50
CA GLU A 63 -1.53 9.36 4.26
C GLU A 63 -1.37 8.87 2.82
N ALA A 64 -1.61 9.72 1.82
CA ALA A 64 -1.45 9.38 0.41
C ALA A 64 0.00 8.94 0.10
N THR A 65 0.98 9.61 0.69
CA THR A 65 2.41 9.29 0.54
C THR A 65 2.73 7.92 1.16
N ALA A 66 2.27 7.67 2.38
CA ALA A 66 2.44 6.39 3.05
C ALA A 66 1.81 5.25 2.23
N THR A 67 0.60 5.45 1.72
CA THR A 67 -0.10 4.49 0.86
C THR A 67 0.66 4.22 -0.44
N ALA A 68 1.15 5.26 -1.11
CA ALA A 68 1.93 5.10 -2.34
C ALA A 68 3.23 4.29 -2.10
N ILE A 69 3.93 4.53 -1.00
CA ILE A 69 5.13 3.79 -0.62
C ILE A 69 4.82 2.30 -0.41
N GLU A 70 3.73 1.97 0.28
CA GLU A 70 3.36 0.59 0.54
C GLU A 70 2.87 -0.13 -0.73
N LEU A 71 2.15 0.55 -1.62
CA LEU A 71 1.79 -0.01 -2.92
C LEU A 71 3.03 -0.35 -3.76
N LEU A 72 4.02 0.55 -3.77
CA LEU A 72 5.30 0.29 -4.45
C LEU A 72 6.05 -0.88 -3.80
N HIS A 73 6.02 -0.99 -2.48
CA HIS A 73 6.61 -2.11 -1.77
C HIS A 73 5.94 -3.45 -2.13
N CYS A 74 4.62 -3.52 -2.13
CA CYS A 74 3.91 -4.74 -2.52
C CYS A 74 4.21 -5.12 -3.98
N ALA A 75 4.28 -4.13 -4.88
CA ALA A 75 4.65 -4.37 -6.27
C ALA A 75 6.09 -4.89 -6.42
N SER A 76 7.03 -4.41 -5.60
CA SER A 76 8.42 -4.92 -5.64
C SER A 76 8.46 -6.39 -5.23
N LEU A 77 7.78 -6.78 -4.16
CA LEU A 77 7.73 -8.18 -3.71
C LEU A 77 7.19 -9.11 -4.79
N VAL A 78 6.10 -8.73 -5.47
CA VAL A 78 5.55 -9.54 -6.56
C VAL A 78 6.58 -9.78 -7.67
N HIS A 79 7.42 -8.79 -7.98
CA HIS A 79 8.46 -8.94 -8.99
C HIS A 79 9.65 -9.75 -8.47
N ASP A 80 10.07 -9.51 -7.22
CA ASP A 80 11.16 -10.22 -6.57
C ASP A 80 10.83 -11.72 -6.46
N ASP A 81 9.57 -12.10 -6.21
CA ASP A 81 9.13 -13.48 -6.08
C ASP A 81 9.00 -14.24 -7.43
N LEU A 82 9.19 -13.58 -8.58
CA LEU A 82 9.08 -14.26 -9.88
C LEU A 82 10.17 -15.33 -10.09
N PRO A 83 9.93 -16.36 -10.92
CA PRO A 83 10.92 -17.42 -11.19
C PRO A 83 12.27 -16.95 -11.77
N CYS A 84 12.31 -15.74 -12.35
CA CYS A 84 13.55 -15.14 -12.86
C CYS A 84 14.30 -14.29 -11.82
N PHE A 85 13.74 -14.13 -10.63
CA PHE A 85 14.34 -13.48 -9.47
C PHE A 85 14.49 -14.52 -8.35
N ASP A 86 13.66 -14.49 -7.31
CA ASP A 86 13.83 -15.32 -6.11
C ASP A 86 13.10 -16.67 -6.17
N ASP A 87 12.14 -16.85 -7.09
CA ASP A 87 11.34 -18.08 -7.27
C ASP A 87 10.70 -18.58 -5.95
N ALA A 88 9.98 -17.68 -5.27
CA ALA A 88 9.46 -17.85 -3.91
C ALA A 88 7.96 -18.24 -3.84
#